data_AF-A0A484Z7Z3-F1
#
_entry.id   AF-A0A484Z7Z3-F1
#
_cell.length_a   1.000
_cell.length_b   1.000
_cell.length_c   1.000
_cell.angle_alpha   90.00
_cell.angle_beta   90.00
_cell.angle_gamma   90.00
#
_symmetry.space_group_name_H-M   'P 1'
#
loop_
_entity.id
_entity.type
_entity.pdbx_description
1 polymer ?
#
loop_
_entity_poly.entity_id
_entity_poly.type
_entity_poly.pdbx_seq_one_letter_code
_entity_poly.pdbx_strand_id
1 'polypeptide(L)'
;MPNYFQHIPYLNSVLKDHAGDKDYDFVSAGAIHIEPIGIYSKKYKSLKDLPEGGKIIMRDAVSEEGRILSIFEKEGVIKLKPGIDKVTARISDIVENPKKLQFTPNVEASLLPQMYNNDEGAAVVINANYAIDAGLDPVHDPIAVESGENNPYAKYHHRASR
;
A
#
# COMPACT_ATOMS: atom_id res chain seq x y z
N MET A 1 -6.95 23.41 -1.20
CA MET A 1 -6.11 22.36 -0.59
C MET A 1 -7.04 21.48 0.22
N PRO A 2 -7.27 20.20 -0.14
CA PRO A 2 -8.02 19.31 0.73
C PRO A 2 -7.18 19.08 1.99
N ASN A 3 -7.81 19.34 3.13
CA ASN A 3 -7.18 19.32 4.43
C ASN A 3 -6.95 17.84 4.81
N TYR A 4 -5.72 17.33 4.65
CA TYR A 4 -5.30 15.96 5.00
C TYR A 4 -5.84 15.52 6.39
N PHE A 5 -5.90 16.46 7.34
CA PHE A 5 -6.43 16.25 8.69
C PHE A 5 -7.94 15.94 8.76
N GLN A 6 -8.74 16.28 7.75
CA GLN A 6 -10.17 15.94 7.70
C GLN A 6 -10.45 14.57 7.06
N HIS A 7 -9.53 14.07 6.23
CA HIS A 7 -9.63 12.72 5.67
C HIS A 7 -9.36 11.65 6.73
N ILE A 8 -8.51 11.93 7.73
CA ILE A 8 -8.23 10.99 8.83
C ILE A 8 -9.50 10.64 9.65
N PRO A 9 -10.32 11.59 10.15
CA PRO A 9 -11.59 11.27 10.81
C PRO A 9 -12.56 10.48 9.93
N TYR A 10 -12.59 10.78 8.63
CA TYR A 10 -13.47 10.09 7.67
C TYR A 10 -13.01 8.66 7.38
N LEU A 11 -11.71 8.46 7.13
CA LEU A 11 -11.10 7.14 7.02
C LEU A 11 -11.30 6.35 8.31
N ASN A 12 -11.16 6.97 9.48
CA ASN A 12 -11.49 6.32 10.76
C ASN A 12 -12.96 5.90 10.87
N SER A 13 -13.92 6.71 10.39
CA SER A 13 -15.32 6.29 10.37
C SER A 13 -15.56 5.09 9.46
N VAL A 14 -14.98 5.09 8.24
CA VAL A 14 -15.05 3.96 7.32
C VAL A 14 -14.42 2.72 7.94
N LEU A 15 -13.23 2.83 8.55
CA LEU A 15 -12.60 1.68 9.19
C LEU A 15 -13.38 1.17 10.41
N LYS A 16 -14.03 2.06 11.17
CA LYS A 16 -14.84 1.70 12.33
C LYS A 16 -16.15 1.00 11.94
N ASP A 17 -16.79 1.44 10.87
CA ASP A 17 -18.05 0.84 10.39
C ASP A 17 -17.85 -0.60 9.90
N HIS A 18 -16.61 -0.99 9.61
CA HIS A 18 -16.23 -2.31 9.16
C HIS A 18 -15.36 -3.11 10.17
N ALA A 19 -15.23 -2.63 11.42
CA ALA A 19 -14.34 -3.20 12.45
C ALA A 19 -14.68 -4.65 12.92
N GLY A 20 -15.68 -5.30 12.32
CA GLY A 20 -16.08 -6.68 12.61
C GLY A 20 -15.87 -7.65 11.45
N ASP A 21 -15.39 -7.16 10.31
CA ASP A 21 -15.10 -7.97 9.15
C ASP A 21 -13.68 -8.56 9.30
N LYS A 22 -13.53 -9.88 9.14
CA LYS A 22 -12.24 -10.57 9.40
C LYS A 22 -11.24 -10.34 8.28
N ASP A 23 -11.74 -9.97 7.11
CA ASP A 23 -10.94 -9.45 6.00
C ASP A 23 -10.50 -7.99 6.27
N TYR A 24 -11.01 -7.42 7.37
CA TYR A 24 -10.76 -6.08 7.87
C TYR A 24 -9.74 -6.05 9.01
N ASP A 25 -8.68 -6.87 8.93
CA ASP A 25 -7.52 -6.80 9.84
C ASP A 25 -6.65 -5.54 9.59
N PHE A 26 -7.31 -4.44 9.21
CA PHE A 26 -6.77 -3.09 9.09
C PHE A 26 -6.64 -2.40 10.45
N VAL A 27 -7.12 -3.04 11.53
CA VAL A 27 -7.38 -2.34 12.79
C VAL A 27 -6.44 -2.78 13.90
N SER A 28 -5.68 -1.79 14.38
CA SER A 28 -5.23 -1.66 15.76
C SER A 28 -3.96 -2.44 16.15
N ALA A 29 -2.83 -1.97 15.63
CA ALA A 29 -1.60 -1.95 16.42
C ALA A 29 -1.59 -0.74 17.38
N GLY A 30 -2.61 -0.63 18.25
CA GLY A 30 -2.68 0.31 19.37
C GLY A 30 -2.73 1.79 19.01
N ALA A 31 -3.91 2.42 19.11
CA ALA A 31 -4.15 3.89 19.15
C ALA A 31 -3.56 4.78 18.02
N ILE A 32 -2.77 4.23 17.09
CA ILE A 32 -2.15 4.92 15.96
C ILE A 32 -2.88 4.49 14.70
N HIS A 33 -3.46 5.46 14.01
CA HIS A 33 -4.07 5.28 12.71
C HIS A 33 -2.97 5.12 11.65
N ILE A 34 -2.79 3.90 11.12
CA ILE A 34 -2.03 3.71 9.88
C ILE A 34 -3.03 3.61 8.75
N GLU A 35 -2.88 4.49 7.77
CA GLU A 35 -3.60 4.38 6.52
C GLU A 35 -2.96 3.25 5.70
N PRO A 36 -3.69 2.15 5.46
CA PRO A 36 -3.16 1.02 4.72
C PRO A 36 -2.93 1.40 3.25
N ILE A 37 -1.89 0.84 2.67
CA ILE A 37 -1.61 0.96 1.23
C ILE A 37 -2.26 -0.21 0.50
N GLY A 38 -3.07 0.08 -0.53
CA GLY A 38 -3.63 -0.93 -1.42
C GLY A 38 -2.92 -0.95 -2.77
N ILE A 39 -2.85 -2.13 -3.39
CA ILE A 39 -2.40 -2.31 -4.76
C ILE A 39 -3.61 -2.66 -5.62
N TYR A 40 -3.90 -1.87 -6.64
CA TYR A 40 -5.12 -1.97 -7.44
C TYR A 40 -4.79 -2.34 -8.89
N SER A 41 -5.66 -3.13 -9.53
CA SER A 41 -5.57 -3.44 -10.95
C SER A 41 -6.95 -3.55 -11.59
N LYS A 42 -7.12 -3.05 -12.82
CA LYS A 42 -8.35 -3.24 -13.61
C LYS A 42 -8.41 -4.62 -14.26
N LYS A 43 -7.25 -5.24 -14.51
CA LYS A 43 -7.11 -6.45 -15.34
C LYS A 43 -6.80 -7.71 -14.56
N TYR A 44 -6.01 -7.60 -13.50
CA TYR A 44 -5.47 -8.73 -12.76
C TYR A 44 -6.19 -8.87 -11.42
N LYS A 45 -6.19 -10.08 -10.84
CA LYS A 45 -6.86 -10.38 -9.57
C LYS A 45 -5.89 -10.56 -8.40
N SER A 46 -4.61 -10.79 -8.69
CA SER A 46 -3.55 -10.89 -7.69
C SER A 46 -2.22 -10.37 -8.26
N LEU A 47 -1.24 -10.09 -7.39
CA LEU A 47 0.11 -9.73 -7.84
C LEU A 47 0.78 -10.88 -8.63
N LYS A 48 0.40 -12.13 -8.36
CA LYS A 48 0.91 -13.31 -9.05
C LYS A 48 0.40 -13.41 -10.49
N ASP A 49 -0.71 -12.77 -10.81
CA ASP A 49 -1.28 -12.74 -12.16
C ASP A 49 -0.67 -11.65 -13.05
N LEU A 50 0.14 -10.75 -12.47
CA LEU A 50 0.78 -9.67 -13.23
C LEU A 50 1.66 -10.24 -14.36
N PRO A 51 1.69 -9.59 -15.52
CA PRO A 51 2.47 -10.05 -16.66
C PRO A 51 3.97 -9.86 -16.41
N GLU A 52 4.80 -10.59 -17.14
CA GLU A 52 6.22 -10.28 -17.20
C GLU A 52 6.43 -8.85 -17.73
N GLY A 53 7.30 -8.06 -17.10
CA GLY A 53 7.50 -6.65 -17.42
C GLY A 53 6.39 -5.73 -16.93
N GLY A 54 5.43 -6.23 -16.13
CA GLY A 54 4.29 -5.45 -15.65
C GLY A 54 4.70 -4.15 -14.97
N LYS A 55 4.13 -3.03 -15.42
CA LYS A 55 4.37 -1.69 -14.89
C LYS A 55 3.60 -1.49 -13.58
N ILE A 56 4.33 -1.19 -12.51
CA ILE A 56 3.80 -0.86 -11.19
C ILE A 56 3.92 0.66 -11.00
N ILE A 57 2.79 1.35 -10.98
CA ILE A 57 2.75 2.81 -10.80
C ILE A 57 2.62 3.11 -9.31
N MET A 58 3.50 3.94 -8.78
CA MET A 58 3.48 4.32 -7.38
C MET A 58 3.96 5.75 -7.19
N ARG A 59 3.62 6.34 -6.05
CA ARG A 59 4.09 7.69 -5.73
C ARG A 59 5.60 7.75 -5.53
N ASP A 60 6.15 8.94 -5.75
CA ASP A 60 7.50 9.29 -5.27
C ASP A 60 7.45 9.52 -3.75
N ALA A 61 7.62 8.45 -2.98
CA ALA A 61 7.67 8.53 -1.52
C ALA A 61 8.73 7.59 -0.96
N VAL A 62 9.94 8.12 -0.83
CA VAL A 62 11.11 7.43 -0.29
C VAL A 62 10.85 6.75 1.07
N SER A 63 9.98 7.33 1.91
CA SER A 63 9.60 6.77 3.22
C SER A 63 8.58 5.62 3.15
N GLU A 64 7.84 5.49 2.05
CA GLU A 64 6.80 4.48 1.84
C GLU A 64 7.24 3.37 0.88
N GLU A 65 8.30 3.57 0.10
CA GLU A 65 8.82 2.60 -0.87
C GLU A 65 9.06 1.22 -0.23
N GLY A 66 9.68 1.19 0.94
CA GLY A 66 9.90 -0.05 1.69
C GLY A 66 8.61 -0.74 2.16
N ARG A 67 7.57 0.04 2.52
CA ARG A 67 6.22 -0.49 2.86
C ARG A 67 5.63 -1.17 1.64
N ILE A 68 5.65 -0.47 0.50
CA ILE A 68 5.10 -0.97 -0.76
C ILE A 68 5.81 -2.25 -1.16
N LEU A 69 7.15 -2.26 -1.21
CA LEU A 69 7.94 -3.43 -1.59
C LEU A 69 7.70 -4.62 -0.64
N SER A 70 7.42 -4.38 0.63
CA SER A 70 7.08 -5.45 1.58
C SER A 70 5.77 -6.15 1.23
N ILE A 71 4.80 -5.47 0.60
CA ILE A 71 3.56 -6.09 0.09
C ILE A 71 3.91 -7.06 -1.04
N PHE A 72 4.71 -6.62 -2.02
CA PHE A 72 5.15 -7.45 -3.13
C PHE A 72 6.00 -8.66 -2.68
N GLU A 73 6.84 -8.48 -1.67
CA GLU A 73 7.61 -9.58 -1.08
C GLU A 73 6.71 -10.58 -0.34
N LYS A 74 5.73 -10.10 0.45
CA LYS A 74 4.76 -10.96 1.15
C LYS A 74 3.96 -11.82 0.17
N GLU A 75 3.57 -11.25 -0.97
CA GLU A 75 2.89 -11.97 -2.06
C GLU A 75 3.81 -12.90 -2.87
N GLY A 76 5.11 -12.89 -2.57
CA GLY A 76 6.11 -13.78 -3.18
C GLY A 76 6.43 -13.46 -4.63
N VAL A 77 6.16 -12.23 -5.10
CA VAL A 77 6.44 -11.82 -6.49
C VAL A 77 7.78 -11.13 -6.66
N ILE A 78 8.36 -10.66 -5.56
CA ILE A 78 9.75 -10.19 -5.47
C ILE A 78 10.40 -10.75 -4.20
N LYS A 79 11.71 -10.60 -4.08
CA LYS A 79 12.45 -10.81 -2.83
C LYS A 79 13.40 -9.66 -2.60
N LEU A 80 13.41 -9.12 -1.39
CA LEU A 80 14.38 -8.10 -0.99
C LEU A 80 15.64 -8.74 -0.40
N LYS A 81 16.72 -7.96 -0.32
CA LYS A 81 17.98 -8.39 0.31
C LYS A 81 17.73 -9.00 1.69
N PRO A 82 18.23 -10.21 1.99
CA PRO A 82 18.10 -10.80 3.32
C PRO A 82 18.67 -9.89 4.41
N GLY A 83 17.93 -9.73 5.51
CA GLY A 83 18.36 -8.91 6.64
C GLY A 83 18.25 -7.39 6.43
N ILE A 84 17.73 -6.92 5.30
CA ILE A 84 17.49 -5.49 5.10
C ILE A 84 16.37 -4.98 6.01
N ASP A 85 16.56 -3.77 6.53
CA ASP A 85 15.48 -3.05 7.21
C ASP A 85 14.44 -2.60 6.18
N LYS A 86 13.21 -3.13 6.31
CA LYS A 86 12.07 -2.79 5.45
C LYS A 86 11.72 -1.31 5.47
N VAL A 87 12.08 -0.58 6.53
CA VAL A 87 11.84 0.86 6.61
C VAL A 87 12.71 1.64 5.62
N THR A 88 13.92 1.13 5.34
CA THR A 88 14.92 1.79 4.49
C THR A 88 15.10 1.10 3.13
N ALA A 89 14.40 -0.01 2.89
CA ALA A 89 14.46 -0.75 1.64
C ALA A 89 14.06 0.12 0.42
N ARG A 90 14.74 -0.12 -0.70
CA ARG A 90 14.52 0.52 -2.00
C ARG A 90 14.34 -0.52 -3.11
N ILE A 91 13.89 -0.10 -4.28
CA ILE A 91 13.80 -0.94 -5.49
C ILE A 91 15.16 -1.55 -5.83
N SER A 92 16.27 -0.85 -5.55
CA SER A 92 17.64 -1.35 -5.72
C SER A 92 18.04 -2.46 -4.73
N ASP A 93 17.19 -2.75 -3.76
CA ASP A 93 17.36 -3.85 -2.81
C ASP A 93 16.58 -5.11 -3.18
N ILE A 94 15.91 -5.12 -4.34
CA ILE A 94 15.28 -6.32 -4.88
C ILE A 94 16.36 -7.26 -5.43
N VAL A 95 16.43 -8.48 -4.90
CA VAL A 95 17.38 -9.52 -5.31
C VAL A 95 16.75 -10.59 -6.19
N GLU A 96 15.44 -10.79 -6.11
CA GLU A 96 14.70 -11.66 -7.02
C GLU A 96 13.46 -10.92 -7.54
N ASN A 97 13.30 -10.89 -8.86
CA ASN A 97 12.15 -10.30 -9.57
C ASN A 97 11.84 -11.15 -10.81
N PRO A 98 11.28 -12.37 -10.63
CA PRO A 98 11.10 -13.33 -11.72
C PRO A 98 10.19 -12.81 -12.83
N LYS A 99 9.21 -11.96 -12.50
CA LYS A 99 8.32 -11.29 -13.45
C LYS A 99 8.92 -10.01 -14.05
N LYS A 100 10.13 -9.61 -13.67
CA LYS A 100 10.77 -8.35 -14.13
C LYS A 100 9.83 -7.14 -14.02
N LEU A 101 9.07 -7.07 -12.93
CA LEU A 101 8.14 -5.96 -12.65
C LEU A 101 8.90 -4.63 -12.71
N GLN A 102 8.27 -3.62 -13.31
CA GLN A 102 8.85 -2.28 -13.50
C GLN A 102 8.20 -1.30 -12.53
N PHE A 103 8.90 -0.99 -11.43
CA PHE A 103 8.45 -0.01 -10.45
C PHE A 103 8.70 1.42 -10.96
N THR A 104 7.64 2.23 -10.98
CA THR A 104 7.61 3.60 -11.51
C THR A 104 7.26 4.58 -10.37
N PRO A 105 8.24 5.00 -9.53
CA PRO A 105 8.01 5.77 -8.30
C PRO A 105 8.15 7.29 -8.52
N ASN A 106 7.42 7.86 -9.47
CA ASN A 106 7.56 9.26 -9.86
C ASN A 106 6.21 9.97 -10.08
N VAL A 107 5.16 9.48 -9.42
CA VAL A 107 3.80 9.99 -9.58
C VAL A 107 3.35 10.76 -8.33
N GLU A 108 2.61 11.85 -8.54
CA GLU A 108 1.94 12.56 -7.45
C GLU A 108 0.78 11.72 -6.89
N ALA A 109 0.67 11.59 -5.57
CA ALA A 109 -0.24 10.63 -4.96
C ALA A 109 -1.72 10.84 -5.35
N SER A 110 -2.13 12.10 -5.54
CA SER A 110 -3.49 12.45 -5.97
C SER A 110 -3.83 12.03 -7.41
N LEU A 111 -2.83 11.72 -8.25
CA LEU A 111 -3.04 11.27 -9.63
C LEU A 111 -3.21 9.75 -9.75
N LEU A 112 -2.84 8.99 -8.71
CA LEU A 112 -2.85 7.53 -8.75
C LEU A 112 -4.25 6.94 -9.01
N PRO A 113 -5.35 7.44 -8.39
CA PRO A 113 -6.68 6.93 -8.72
C PRO A 113 -7.08 7.19 -10.17
N GLN A 114 -6.68 8.34 -10.73
CA GLN A 114 -6.92 8.64 -12.15
C GLN A 114 -6.15 7.67 -13.06
N MET A 115 -4.88 7.41 -12.78
CA MET A 115 -4.07 6.46 -13.55
C MET A 115 -4.61 5.02 -13.46
N TYR A 116 -5.14 4.63 -12.30
CA TYR A 116 -5.86 3.36 -12.14
C TYR A 116 -7.12 3.32 -13.01
N ASN A 117 -7.90 4.38 -13.03
CA ASN A 117 -9.11 4.47 -13.86
C ASN A 117 -8.81 4.48 -15.36
N ASN A 118 -7.69 5.05 -15.76
CA ASN A 118 -7.19 5.06 -17.12
C ASN A 118 -6.45 3.76 -17.54
N ASP A 119 -6.30 2.79 -16.63
CA ASP A 119 -5.65 1.51 -16.91
C ASP A 119 -4.20 1.66 -17.45
N GLU A 120 -3.46 2.63 -16.90
CA GLU A 120 -2.11 3.04 -17.36
C GLU A 120 -0.95 2.12 -16.92
N GLY A 121 -1.24 1.13 -16.07
CA GLY A 121 -0.27 0.21 -15.51
C GLY A 121 -0.87 -1.16 -15.25
N ALA A 122 0.00 -2.17 -15.06
CA ALA A 122 -0.46 -3.49 -14.65
C ALA A 122 -1.06 -3.45 -13.23
N ALA A 123 -0.48 -2.62 -12.36
CA ALA A 123 -1.04 -2.27 -11.08
C ALA A 123 -0.68 -0.84 -10.68
N VAL A 124 -1.51 -0.24 -9.82
CA VAL A 124 -1.31 1.09 -9.25
C VAL A 124 -1.38 0.98 -7.73
N VAL A 125 -0.39 1.55 -7.05
CA VAL A 125 -0.35 1.64 -5.59
C VAL A 125 -1.15 2.87 -5.17
N ILE A 126 -2.12 2.75 -4.26
CA ILE A 126 -2.95 3.88 -3.81
C ILE A 126 -3.14 3.81 -2.29
N ASN A 127 -2.86 4.92 -1.59
CA ASN A 127 -3.17 5.05 -0.16
C ASN A 127 -4.70 5.12 0.05
N ALA A 128 -5.20 4.57 1.16
CA ALA A 128 -6.63 4.45 1.43
C ALA A 128 -7.41 5.78 1.31
N ASN A 129 -6.85 6.90 1.77
CA ASN A 129 -7.49 8.22 1.67
C ASN A 129 -7.79 8.61 0.21
N TYR A 130 -6.83 8.43 -0.71
CA TYR A 130 -7.00 8.75 -2.13
C TYR A 130 -7.92 7.75 -2.84
N ALA A 131 -7.93 6.49 -2.40
CA ALA A 131 -8.86 5.48 -2.90
C ALA A 131 -10.31 5.88 -2.57
N ILE A 132 -10.59 6.23 -1.31
CA ILE A 132 -11.94 6.64 -0.89
C ILE A 132 -12.37 7.94 -1.57
N ASP A 133 -11.48 8.94 -1.67
CA ASP A 133 -11.77 10.19 -2.37
C ASP A 133 -12.15 9.96 -3.85
N ALA A 134 -11.65 8.88 -4.45
CA ALA A 134 -11.96 8.46 -5.81
C ALA A 134 -13.14 7.47 -5.90
N GLY A 135 -13.82 7.17 -4.80
CA GLY A 135 -14.94 6.25 -4.73
C GLY A 135 -14.56 4.77 -4.83
N LEU A 136 -13.29 4.43 -4.58
CA LEU A 136 -12.83 3.04 -4.47
C LEU A 136 -13.01 2.53 -3.05
N ASP A 137 -13.29 1.23 -2.94
CA ASP A 137 -13.32 0.52 -1.67
C ASP A 137 -11.89 0.05 -1.33
N PRO A 138 -11.23 0.60 -0.29
CA PRO A 138 -9.85 0.29 0.01
C PRO A 138 -9.62 -1.12 0.57
N VAL A 139 -10.68 -1.90 0.75
CA VAL A 139 -10.65 -3.26 1.28
C VAL A 139 -10.98 -4.28 0.21
N HIS A 140 -12.03 -4.03 -0.58
CA HIS A 140 -12.52 -5.01 -1.54
C HIS A 140 -11.99 -4.82 -2.98
N ASP A 141 -11.58 -3.60 -3.36
CA ASP A 141 -11.05 -3.34 -4.70
C ASP A 141 -9.55 -3.66 -4.89
N PRO A 142 -8.66 -3.60 -3.88
CA PRO A 142 -7.26 -3.96 -4.07
C PRO A 142 -7.07 -5.44 -4.39
N ILE A 143 -6.04 -5.73 -5.19
CA ILE A 143 -5.54 -7.09 -5.47
C ILE A 143 -4.48 -7.55 -4.47
N ALA A 144 -4.00 -6.63 -3.62
CA ALA A 144 -3.16 -6.87 -2.45
C ALA A 144 -3.22 -5.66 -1.52
N VAL A 145 -3.07 -5.88 -0.21
CA VAL A 145 -3.12 -4.82 0.80
C VAL A 145 -1.96 -4.92 1.79
N GLU A 146 -1.56 -3.78 2.33
CA GLU A 146 -0.57 -3.74 3.42
C GLU A 146 -1.07 -4.50 4.65
N SER A 147 -0.22 -5.38 5.16
CA SER A 147 -0.48 -6.14 6.38
C SER A 147 -0.29 -5.29 7.63
N GLY A 148 -1.21 -5.36 8.59
CA GLY A 148 -1.01 -4.84 9.95
C GLY A 148 0.01 -5.66 10.76
N GLU A 149 0.09 -6.97 10.50
CA GLU A 149 1.02 -7.87 11.19
C GLU A 149 2.50 -7.50 10.97
N ASN A 150 3.27 -7.40 12.05
CA ASN A 150 4.71 -7.08 12.05
C ASN A 150 5.10 -5.77 11.33
N ASN A 151 4.15 -4.86 11.13
CA ASN A 151 4.41 -3.59 10.49
C ASN A 151 5.31 -2.71 11.41
N PRO A 152 6.54 -2.34 11.01
CA PRO A 152 7.42 -1.52 11.85
C PRO A 152 6.87 -0.10 12.04
N TYR A 153 6.02 0.36 11.13
CA TYR A 153 5.37 1.67 11.19
C TYR A 153 4.22 1.68 12.21
N ALA A 154 3.66 0.52 12.55
CA ALA A 154 2.63 0.36 13.59
C ALA A 154 3.12 0.63 15.02
N LYS A 155 4.44 0.71 15.23
CA LYS A 155 5.04 0.68 16.58
C LYS A 155 5.48 2.04 17.12
N TYR A 156 5.31 3.14 16.38
CA TYR A 156 5.76 4.47 16.80
C TYR A 156 4.79 5.18 17.77
N HIS A 157 4.42 4.53 18.88
CA HIS A 157 4.06 5.21 20.14
C HIS A 157 4.00 4.21 21.32
N HIS A 158 5.16 3.68 21.72
CA HIS A 158 5.36 3.23 23.10
C HIS A 158 6.68 3.79 23.63
N ARG A 159 6.69 5.08 23.98
CA ARG A 159 7.59 5.65 24.99
C ARG A 159 7.10 7.04 25.43
N ALA A 160 6.02 7.04 26.19
CA ALA A 160 5.84 7.97 27.30
C ALA A 160 5.03 7.23 28.37
N SER A 161 5.33 7.52 29.63
CA SER A 161 4.76 6.92 30.85
C SER A 161 5.44 5.63 31.31
N ARG A 162 6.58 5.79 31.98
CA ARG A 162 6.65 5.67 33.45
C ARG A 162 7.62 6.70 34.00
#